data_AF-A0A3S5DN03-F1
#
_entry.id   AF-A0A3S5DN03-F1
#
_cell.length_a   1.000
_cell.length_b   1.000
_cell.length_c   1.000
_cell.angle_alpha   90.00
_cell.angle_beta   90.00
_cell.angle_gamma   90.00
#
_symmetry.space_group_name_H-M   'P 1'
#
loop_
_entity.id
_entity.type
_entity.pdbx_description
1 polymer ?
#
loop_
_entity_poly.entity_id
_entity_poly.type
_entity_poly.pdbx_seq_one_letter_code
_entity_poly.pdbx_strand_id
1 'polypeptide(L)'
;MPNLASPITTVDAAIAYRQRILDAVPAGHDFTPLMTCYLTDSLDADELERGFHEGVFTAAKLYPANATTNSQSWRNVQSTLSCRYWSGWKNSEYPLLVHGEVTHADVDIFDREAPFYRHRNGTATPASDRA
;
A
#
# COMPACT_ATOMS: atom_id res chain seq x y z
N MET A 1 6.88 2.09 6.54
CA MET A 1 6.03 1.26 5.65
C MET A 1 5.39 0.13 6.48
N PRO A 2 4.22 -0.41 6.08
CA PRO A 2 3.37 -1.18 6.98
C PRO A 2 3.44 -2.71 6.81
N ASN A 3 4.36 -3.21 5.98
CA ASN A 3 4.53 -4.62 5.63
C ASN A 3 5.45 -5.39 6.60
N LEU A 4 5.27 -5.16 7.91
CA LEU A 4 5.88 -5.99 8.94
C LEU A 4 5.38 -7.45 8.81
N ALA A 5 6.01 -8.39 9.50
CA ALA A 5 5.56 -9.79 9.52
C ALA A 5 4.07 -9.91 9.91
N SER A 6 3.63 -9.09 10.87
CA SER A 6 2.22 -8.78 11.09
C SER A 6 1.92 -7.41 10.45
N PRO A 7 1.21 -7.34 9.32
CA PRO A 7 0.97 -6.08 8.63
C PRO A 7 0.17 -5.12 9.51
N ILE A 8 0.42 -3.81 9.34
CA ILE A 8 -0.28 -2.77 10.10
C ILE A 8 -1.59 -2.47 9.40
N THR A 9 -2.69 -3.02 9.92
CA THR A 9 -4.04 -2.84 9.38
C THR A 9 -4.99 -2.13 10.36
N THR A 10 -4.53 -1.79 11.57
CA THR A 10 -5.33 -1.12 12.60
C THR A 10 -4.62 0.11 13.16
N VAL A 11 -5.39 1.05 13.68
CA VAL A 11 -4.92 2.28 14.33
C VAL A 11 -4.03 1.94 15.52
N ASP A 12 -4.47 1.01 16.37
CA ASP A 12 -3.73 0.62 17.57
C ASP A 12 -2.37 0.01 17.24
N ALA A 13 -2.30 -0.84 16.20
CA ALA A 13 -1.04 -1.40 15.73
C ALA A 13 -0.09 -0.33 15.21
N ALA A 14 -0.62 0.71 14.55
CA ALA A 14 0.17 1.82 14.05
C ALA A 14 0.69 2.72 15.17
N ILE A 15 -0.12 3.03 16.18
CA ILE A 15 0.28 3.78 17.37
C ILE A 15 1.37 3.02 18.14
N ALA A 16 1.14 1.73 18.40
CA ALA A 16 2.11 0.90 19.11
C ALA A 16 3.43 0.80 18.34
N TYR A 17 3.39 0.69 17.01
CA TYR A 17 4.61 0.67 16.21
C TYR A 17 5.31 2.04 16.15
N ARG A 18 4.55 3.13 16.05
CA ARG A 18 5.08 4.50 16.12
C ARG A 18 5.86 4.70 17.41
N GLN A 19 5.31 4.27 18.55
CA GLN A 19 5.97 4.38 19.84
C GLN A 19 7.27 3.57 19.87
N ARG A 20 7.25 2.31 19.42
CA ARG A 20 8.47 1.49 19.35
C ARG A 20 9.57 2.11 18.48
N ILE A 21 9.20 2.82 17.41
CA ILE A 21 10.17 3.56 16.59
C ILE A 21 10.77 4.72 17.40
N LEU A 22 9.91 5.54 18.04
CA LEU A 22 10.35 6.70 18.83
C LEU A 22 11.23 6.29 20.02
N ASP A 23 10.91 5.19 20.70
CA ASP A 23 11.71 4.64 21.81
C ASP A 23 13.12 4.23 21.36
N ALA A 24 13.29 3.92 20.07
CA ALA A 24 14.59 3.57 19.48
C ALA A 24 15.36 4.78 18.93
N VAL A 25 14.76 5.98 18.92
CA VAL A 25 15.42 7.21 18.46
C VAL A 25 16.40 7.69 19.53
N PRO A 26 17.69 7.89 19.20
CA PRO A 26 18.66 8.43 20.16
C PRO A 26 18.29 9.83 20.64
N ALA A 27 18.62 10.14 21.89
CA ALA A 27 18.40 11.46 22.45
C ALA A 27 19.09 12.56 21.60
N GLY A 28 18.39 13.68 21.41
CA GLY A 28 18.87 14.82 20.63
C GLY A 28 18.53 14.79 19.14
N HIS A 29 17.89 13.72 18.65
CA HIS A 29 17.38 13.67 17.27
C HIS A 29 15.93 14.19 17.21
N ASP A 30 15.66 15.07 16.26
CA ASP A 30 14.31 15.45 15.88
C ASP A 30 13.83 14.56 14.72
N PHE A 31 13.08 13.52 15.06
CA PHE A 31 12.59 12.53 14.11
C PHE A 31 11.11 12.26 14.33
N THR A 32 10.31 12.42 13.27
CA THR A 32 8.88 12.13 13.29
C THR A 32 8.53 11.04 12.28
N PRO A 33 8.18 9.82 12.72
CA PRO A 33 7.75 8.75 11.84
C PRO A 33 6.32 8.97 11.33
N LEU A 34 6.17 9.01 10.01
CA LEU A 34 4.88 9.05 9.33
C LEU A 34 4.39 7.62 9.07
N MET A 35 3.26 7.26 9.68
CA MET A 35 2.75 5.89 9.63
C MET A 35 1.82 5.71 8.44
N THR A 36 1.72 4.47 7.97
CA THR A 36 0.90 4.11 6.81
C THR A 36 0.06 2.89 7.12
N CYS A 37 -1.13 2.75 6.53
CA CYS A 37 -1.94 1.54 6.65
C CYS A 37 -1.63 0.56 5.52
N TYR A 38 -1.57 -0.74 5.80
CA TYR A 38 -1.47 -1.81 4.81
C TYR A 38 -2.87 -2.13 4.28
N LEU A 39 -3.09 -2.00 2.97
CA LEU A 39 -4.37 -2.37 2.35
C LEU A 39 -4.48 -3.89 2.17
N THR A 40 -5.53 -4.50 2.73
CA THR A 40 -5.86 -5.92 2.62
C THR A 40 -7.32 -6.10 2.19
N ASP A 41 -7.67 -7.22 1.53
CA ASP A 41 -9.05 -7.48 1.08
C ASP A 41 -10.07 -7.46 2.24
N SER A 42 -9.60 -7.75 3.46
CA SER A 42 -10.39 -7.80 4.70
C SER A 42 -10.25 -6.56 5.58
N LEU A 43 -9.59 -5.49 5.09
CA LEU A 43 -9.43 -4.27 5.88
C LEU A 43 -10.79 -3.59 6.05
N ASP A 44 -11.12 -3.23 7.29
CA ASP A 44 -12.30 -2.44 7.61
C ASP A 44 -12.12 -1.00 7.11
N ALA A 45 -13.10 -0.51 6.34
CA ALA A 45 -13.07 0.85 5.79
C ALA A 45 -13.20 1.91 6.90
N ASP A 46 -13.98 1.62 7.94
CA ASP A 46 -14.20 2.54 9.05
C ASP A 46 -12.92 2.68 9.88
N GLU A 47 -12.15 1.60 10.04
CA GLU A 47 -10.84 1.61 10.71
C GLU A 47 -9.81 2.44 9.94
N LEU A 48 -9.82 2.33 8.60
CA LEU A 48 -8.96 3.13 7.74
C LEU A 48 -9.31 4.62 7.86
N GLU A 49 -10.59 4.97 7.74
CA GLU A 49 -11.09 6.34 7.85
C GLU A 49 -10.77 6.94 9.23
N ARG A 50 -11.03 6.18 10.30
CA ARG A 50 -10.69 6.55 11.67
C ARG A 50 -9.21 6.91 11.81
N GLY A 51 -8.32 6.06 11.31
CA GLY A 51 -6.88 6.31 11.42
C GLY A 51 -6.40 7.53 10.65
N PHE A 52 -7.04 7.89 9.54
CA PHE A 52 -6.77 9.16 8.86
C PHE A 52 -7.31 10.37 9.63
N HIS A 53 -8.56 10.30 10.10
CA HIS A 53 -9.21 11.37 10.85
C HIS A 53 -8.47 11.68 12.16
N GLU A 54 -7.94 10.65 12.84
CA GLU A 54 -7.12 10.79 14.05
C GLU A 54 -5.66 11.21 13.76
N GLY A 55 -5.24 11.33 12.50
CA GLY A 55 -3.85 11.67 12.13
C GLY A 55 -2.82 10.55 12.41
N VAL A 56 -3.30 9.32 12.62
CA VAL A 56 -2.45 8.15 12.83
C VAL A 56 -1.88 7.67 11.50
N PHE A 57 -2.71 7.59 10.45
CA PHE A 57 -2.27 7.25 9.10
C PHE A 57 -2.01 8.50 8.27
N THR A 58 -0.82 8.58 7.68
CA THR A 58 -0.45 9.60 6.70
C THR A 58 -0.80 9.15 5.28
N ALA A 59 -0.80 7.84 5.01
CA ALA A 59 -1.12 7.28 3.71
C ALA A 59 -1.56 5.81 3.82
N ALA A 60 -2.20 5.29 2.78
CA ALA A 60 -2.46 3.87 2.62
C ALA A 60 -1.48 3.25 1.61
N LYS A 61 -0.99 2.05 1.86
CA LYS A 61 -0.04 1.36 0.98
C LYS A 61 -0.64 0.07 0.43
N LEU A 62 -0.69 -0.01 -0.90
CA LEU A 62 -1.07 -1.19 -1.66
C LEU A 62 0.18 -1.98 -2.08
N TYR A 63 0.15 -3.28 -1.82
CA TYR A 63 1.11 -4.26 -2.34
C TYR A 63 0.35 -5.33 -3.14
N PRO A 64 0.62 -5.50 -4.45
CA PRO A 64 0.10 -6.65 -5.21
C PRO A 64 0.58 -7.96 -4.59
N ALA A 65 -0.26 -9.02 -4.62
CA ALA A 65 0.11 -10.32 -4.05
C ALA A 65 1.45 -10.80 -4.57
N ASN A 66 2.30 -11.21 -3.63
CA ASN A 66 3.57 -11.87 -3.89
C ASN A 66 4.59 -11.01 -4.66
N ALA A 67 4.38 -9.69 -4.75
CA ALA A 67 5.32 -8.78 -5.43
C ALA A 67 6.59 -8.58 -4.62
N THR A 68 6.48 -8.63 -3.29
CA THR A 68 7.59 -8.34 -2.38
C THR A 68 7.46 -9.05 -1.03
N THR A 69 8.43 -8.86 -0.13
CA THR A 69 8.43 -9.45 1.21
C THR A 69 7.15 -9.08 1.98
N ASN A 70 6.52 -10.10 2.59
CA ASN A 70 5.24 -10.00 3.33
C ASN A 70 4.04 -9.47 2.50
N SER A 71 4.05 -9.64 1.17
CA SER A 71 2.96 -9.19 0.29
C SER A 71 1.86 -10.24 0.01
N GLN A 72 1.74 -11.28 0.83
CA GLN A 72 0.89 -12.45 0.54
C GLN A 72 -0.63 -12.14 0.58
N SER A 73 -1.02 -10.98 1.09
CA SER A 73 -2.41 -10.71 1.52
C SER A 73 -3.36 -10.15 0.46
N TRP A 74 -2.98 -10.01 -0.83
CA TRP A 74 -3.80 -9.23 -1.79
C TRP A 74 -3.97 -9.84 -3.19
N ARG A 75 -5.16 -10.34 -3.56
CA ARG A 75 -5.33 -11.09 -4.82
C ARG A 75 -5.62 -10.27 -6.08
N ASN A 76 -6.12 -9.02 -6.01
CA ASN A 76 -6.54 -8.31 -7.23
C ASN A 76 -6.38 -6.76 -7.15
N VAL A 77 -5.38 -6.20 -7.81
CA VAL A 77 -5.09 -4.73 -7.82
C VAL A 77 -6.27 -3.90 -8.35
N GLN A 78 -7.03 -4.44 -9.30
CA GLN A 78 -8.09 -3.72 -10.00
C GLN A 78 -9.36 -3.59 -9.14
N SER A 79 -9.64 -4.58 -8.29
CA SER A 79 -10.72 -4.48 -7.30
C SER A 79 -10.40 -3.48 -6.19
N THR A 80 -9.12 -3.24 -5.83
CA THR A 80 -8.71 -2.22 -4.83
C THR A 80 -8.97 -0.80 -5.31
N LEU A 81 -8.56 -0.51 -6.55
CA LEU A 81 -8.73 0.83 -7.15
C LEU A 81 -10.21 1.14 -7.39
N SER A 82 -11.02 0.09 -7.57
CA SER A 82 -12.47 0.14 -7.68
C SER A 82 -13.18 0.01 -6.32
N CYS A 83 -12.44 -0.09 -5.21
CA CYS A 83 -12.97 -0.57 -3.94
C CYS A 83 -13.71 0.51 -3.14
N ARG A 84 -14.61 -0.01 -2.30
CA ARG A 84 -15.50 0.67 -1.34
C ARG A 84 -14.85 1.75 -0.47
N TYR A 85 -13.54 1.66 -0.24
CA TYR A 85 -12.78 2.62 0.56
C TYR A 85 -12.90 4.05 0.02
N TRP A 86 -13.03 4.23 -1.30
CA TRP A 86 -12.97 5.57 -1.91
C TRP A 86 -14.30 6.32 -1.90
N SER A 87 -15.39 5.66 -1.51
CA SER A 87 -16.74 6.25 -1.48
C SER A 87 -16.83 7.40 -0.48
N GLY A 88 -16.14 7.31 0.66
CA GLY A 88 -16.03 8.36 1.69
C GLY A 88 -14.86 9.32 1.48
N TRP A 89 -13.84 8.92 0.71
CA TRP A 89 -12.63 9.73 0.45
C TRP A 89 -12.80 10.88 -0.53
N LYS A 90 -13.95 11.04 -1.21
CA LYS A 90 -14.08 11.96 -2.35
C LYS A 90 -13.71 13.43 -2.07
N ASN A 91 -13.66 13.86 -0.81
CA ASN A 91 -13.31 15.22 -0.44
C ASN A 91 -12.01 15.34 0.39
N SER A 92 -11.29 14.24 0.63
CA SER A 92 -10.09 14.22 1.46
C SER A 92 -8.86 13.79 0.67
N GLU A 93 -7.76 14.54 0.77
CA GLU A 93 -6.49 14.25 0.10
C GLU A 93 -5.68 13.17 0.82
N TYR A 94 -6.22 11.95 0.91
CA TYR A 94 -5.50 10.82 1.50
C TYR A 94 -4.62 10.13 0.45
N PRO A 95 -3.28 10.12 0.61
CA PRO A 95 -2.38 9.55 -0.37
C PRO A 95 -2.51 8.02 -0.45
N LEU A 96 -2.64 7.51 -1.67
CA LEU A 96 -2.48 6.09 -1.98
C LEU A 96 -1.08 5.82 -2.52
N LEU A 97 -0.31 5.04 -1.78
CA LEU A 97 1.01 4.57 -2.18
C LEU A 97 0.85 3.19 -2.82
N VAL A 98 1.51 2.94 -3.95
CA VAL A 98 1.36 1.68 -4.69
C VAL A 98 2.71 1.07 -4.98
N HIS A 99 2.86 -0.22 -4.69
CA HIS A 99 3.95 -1.04 -5.21
C HIS A 99 3.59 -1.49 -6.63
N GLY A 100 4.11 -0.80 -7.63
CA GLY A 100 3.64 -0.88 -9.02
C GLY A 100 4.23 -2.01 -9.85
N GLU A 101 4.12 -3.25 -9.41
CA GLU A 101 4.66 -4.41 -10.14
C GLU A 101 3.59 -5.47 -10.41
N VAL A 102 3.63 -6.10 -11.58
CA VAL A 102 2.89 -7.34 -11.83
C VAL A 102 3.68 -8.55 -11.34
N THR A 103 3.00 -9.61 -10.95
CA THR A 103 3.64 -10.82 -10.38
C THR A 103 3.43 -12.07 -11.21
N HIS A 104 3.04 -11.92 -12.48
CA HIS A 104 2.86 -13.04 -13.39
C HIS A 104 4.19 -13.76 -13.63
N ALA A 105 4.13 -15.10 -13.65
CA ALA A 105 5.31 -15.95 -13.75
C ALA A 105 6.02 -15.86 -15.12
N ASP A 106 5.31 -15.39 -16.15
CA ASP A 106 5.78 -15.19 -17.51
C ASP A 106 6.43 -13.81 -17.75
N VAL A 107 6.44 -12.94 -16.74
CA VAL A 107 7.06 -11.61 -16.81
C VAL A 107 8.39 -11.61 -16.06
N ASP A 108 9.46 -11.29 -16.80
CA ASP A 108 10.80 -11.10 -16.24
C ASP A 108 10.77 -10.06 -15.12
N ILE A 109 11.55 -10.30 -14.05
CA ILE A 109 11.56 -9.44 -12.87
C ILE A 109 11.85 -7.97 -13.19
N PHE A 110 12.68 -7.70 -14.20
CA PHE A 110 13.04 -6.34 -14.64
C PHE A 110 11.96 -5.69 -15.48
N ASP A 111 11.03 -6.47 -16.04
CA ASP A 111 9.94 -6.01 -16.88
C ASP A 111 8.61 -5.92 -16.11
N ARG A 112 8.57 -6.14 -14.79
CA ARG A 112 7.31 -6.19 -13.99
C ARG A 112 6.62 -4.84 -13.79
N GLU A 113 7.35 -3.75 -13.84
CA GLU A 113 6.81 -2.40 -13.58
C GLU A 113 6.06 -1.83 -14.79
N ALA A 114 6.61 -1.96 -16.00
CA ALA A 114 6.03 -1.36 -17.20
C ALA A 114 4.61 -1.86 -17.53
N PRO A 115 4.28 -3.17 -17.42
CA PRO A 115 2.93 -3.69 -17.58
C PRO A 115 1.93 -3.14 -16.56
N PHE A 116 2.36 -2.88 -15.31
CA PHE A 116 1.51 -2.32 -14.26
C PHE A 116 0.97 -0.94 -14.67
N TYR A 117 1.85 -0.07 -15.19
CA TYR A 117 1.45 1.26 -15.66
C TYR A 117 0.60 1.21 -16.93
N ARG A 118 0.92 0.33 -17.88
CA ARG A 118 0.12 0.13 -19.11
C ARG A 118 -1.32 -0.29 -18.80
N HIS A 119 -1.50 -1.21 -17.85
CA HIS A 119 -2.82 -1.63 -17.40
C HIS A 119 -3.61 -0.51 -16.73
N ARG A 120 -2.95 0.38 -15.98
CA ARG A 120 -3.57 1.56 -15.37
C ARG A 120 -4.07 2.58 -16.40
N ASN A 121 -3.34 2.75 -17.51
CA ASN A 121 -3.63 3.78 -18.52
C ASN A 121 -4.52 3.29 -19.69
N GLY A 122 -5.03 2.05 -19.63
CA GLY A 122 -5.85 1.48 -20.71
C GLY A 122 -5.10 1.23 -22.03
N THR A 123 -3.77 1.27 -22.03
CA THR A 123 -2.94 1.03 -23.22
C THR A 123 -2.40 -0.39 -23.17
N ALA A 124 -3.22 -1.36 -23.61
CA ALA A 124 -2.73 -2.67 -23.96
C ALA A 124 -1.86 -2.56 -25.22
N THR A 125 -0.54 -2.41 -25.06
CA THR A 125 0.39 -2.61 -26.17
C THR A 125 0.67 -4.11 -26.27
N PRO A 126 0.43 -4.77 -27.42
CA PRO A 126 0.74 -6.19 -27.59
C PRO A 126 2.24 -6.41 -27.43
N ALA A 127 2.60 -7.50 -26.76
CA ALA A 127 3.96 -8.02 -26.75
C ALA A 127 4.30 -8.60 -28.13
N SER A 128 4.65 -7.77 -29.11
CA SER A 128 5.11 -8.26 -30.41
C SER A 128 6.11 -7.34 -31.11
N ASP A 129 6.90 -6.56 -30.38
CA ASP A 129 8.06 -5.84 -30.94
C ASP A 129 9.33 -6.17 -30.14
N ARG A 130 9.82 -7.39 -30.33
CA ARG A 130 11.24 -7.72 -30.24
C ARG A 130 11.57 -8.58 -31.45
N ALA A 131 12.00 -7.92 -32.52
CA ALA A 131 12.75 -8.49 -33.64
C ALA A 131 14.07 -7.72 -33.73
#